data_AF-A0A956BI67-F1
#
_entry.id   AF-A0A956BI67-F1
#
_cell.length_a   1.000
_cell.length_b   1.000
_cell.length_c   1.000
_cell.angle_alpha   90.00
_cell.angle_beta   90.00
_cell.angle_gamma   90.00
#
_symmetry.space_group_name_H-M   'P 1'
#
loop_
_entity.id
_entity.type
_entity.pdbx_description
1 polymer ?
#
loop_
_entity_poly.entity_id
_entity_poly.type
_entity_poly.pdbx_seq_one_letter_code
_entity_poly.pdbx_strand_id
1 'polypeptide(L)'
;MIRSQVAALLCACLLWACSDRTRPDDFDIGADDAGLGGADATGDGVTGGGSGDATGTGDGSGSVDLVDDGGGDGSEGGDGSEGTLDGGEQGGGDDIDGGNGEARRDGSSANDDAGEQICVDSDGDGFGDPGHPENTCPVDNCPALFNETQSDLDNDGIGDLCDTCTDPDHDGFGSPGFDSSECPESGPEPETDPEVDNCPNTYNPSQSDLDEDGIGDACDPCTDTDGDGFGNPGLPAFNCFVDNCPLLPNPDQADADRDGLGDVCDSCMDSDGDGYGDPEVLTNTCPVDVCALGDDDLDADNDTIPDACDTCTDTDGDGYGDPGYPANTCAPDICLAGNDDLDADDDDTPDACDTCTDTDDDGYGDPGYPANTCETDVCLAGDDDLDADDDDTPDACDTCTDTDD
;
A
#
# COMPACT_ATOMS: atom_id res chain seq x y z
N MET A 1 11.75 40.33 50.16
CA MET A 1 10.49 40.28 50.93
C MET A 1 9.44 39.63 50.04
N ILE A 2 8.57 38.75 50.56
CA ILE A 2 7.34 38.22 49.91
C ILE A 2 7.65 37.40 48.62
N ARG A 3 7.65 36.05 48.56
CA ARG A 3 6.69 34.98 48.93
C ARG A 3 5.32 35.05 48.21
N SER A 4 5.02 33.99 47.43
CA SER A 4 3.87 33.07 47.60
C SER A 4 2.89 32.89 46.42
N GLN A 5 2.41 31.65 46.29
CA GLN A 5 1.25 31.13 45.54
C GLN A 5 1.41 30.97 44.01
N VAL A 6 0.81 29.97 43.35
CA VAL A 6 -0.28 29.06 43.76
C VAL A 6 0.06 27.59 43.47
N ALA A 7 -0.30 26.69 44.40
CA ALA A 7 -0.50 25.26 44.14
C ALA A 7 -1.66 24.77 45.04
N ALA A 8 -2.70 24.18 44.45
CA ALA A 8 -3.69 23.30 45.10
C ALA A 8 -4.88 23.00 44.15
N LEU A 9 -5.15 21.72 43.88
CA LEU A 9 -6.53 21.19 43.75
C LEU A 9 -6.52 19.66 43.75
N LEU A 10 -6.87 19.06 44.90
CA LEU A 10 -7.23 17.65 45.02
C LEU A 10 -8.16 17.47 46.24
N CYS A 11 -9.13 16.56 46.13
CA CYS A 11 -10.08 16.09 47.15
C CYS A 11 -10.98 17.12 47.88
N ALA A 12 -12.30 17.02 47.68
CA ALA A 12 -13.18 16.25 48.57
C ALA A 12 -14.68 16.45 48.25
N CYS A 13 -15.48 15.37 48.24
CA CYS A 13 -16.64 15.14 49.12
C CYS A 13 -17.57 14.02 48.60
N LEU A 14 -17.53 12.85 49.25
CA LEU A 14 -18.74 12.02 49.40
C LEU A 14 -19.61 12.60 50.51
N LEU A 15 -20.95 12.54 50.40
CA LEU A 15 -21.83 11.84 51.34
C LEU A 15 -23.34 12.08 51.09
N TRP A 16 -24.13 11.06 51.43
CA TRP A 16 -25.60 11.02 51.61
C TRP A 16 -26.51 11.01 50.34
N ALA A 17 -27.59 10.22 50.26
CA ALA A 17 -28.28 9.41 51.30
C ALA A 17 -28.99 8.15 50.74
N CYS A 18 -29.45 7.27 51.64
CA CYS A 18 -30.12 5.98 51.40
C CYS A 18 -31.53 6.11 50.75
N SER A 19 -32.04 5.03 50.10
CA SER A 19 -32.93 4.05 50.77
C SER A 19 -33.64 3.01 49.84
N ASP A 20 -33.83 1.80 50.38
CA ASP A 20 -34.92 0.81 50.15
C ASP A 20 -35.13 0.03 48.81
N ARG A 21 -34.94 -1.29 48.95
CA ARG A 21 -35.89 -2.42 48.67
C ARG A 21 -36.13 -3.04 47.28
N THR A 22 -35.79 -4.34 47.28
CA THR A 22 -36.55 -5.53 46.81
C THR A 22 -36.67 -5.86 45.32
N ARG A 23 -36.27 -7.10 44.98
CA ARG A 23 -36.73 -7.90 43.82
C ARG A 23 -38.26 -8.15 43.90
N PRO A 24 -38.90 -8.55 42.79
CA PRO A 24 -39.09 -10.00 42.57
C PRO A 24 -38.91 -10.45 41.10
N ASP A 25 -39.27 -11.71 40.84
CA ASP A 25 -38.87 -12.59 39.74
C ASP A 25 -39.78 -12.55 38.48
N ASP A 26 -39.38 -13.34 37.47
CA ASP A 26 -40.15 -13.85 36.29
C ASP A 26 -40.88 -12.86 35.35
N PHE A 27 -40.48 -12.85 34.06
CA PHE A 27 -41.37 -13.35 32.99
C PHE A 27 -40.65 -13.68 31.66
N ASP A 28 -41.17 -14.73 31.00
CA ASP A 28 -40.80 -15.26 29.68
C ASP A 28 -41.48 -14.48 28.53
N ILE A 29 -40.76 -14.22 27.43
CA ILE A 29 -41.34 -13.82 26.14
C ILE A 29 -40.61 -14.57 25.00
N GLY A 30 -41.08 -15.79 24.72
CA GLY A 30 -41.97 -16.01 23.56
C GLY A 30 -41.41 -15.63 22.18
N ALA A 31 -41.09 -16.66 21.38
CA ALA A 31 -40.76 -16.54 19.97
C ALA A 31 -42.01 -16.36 19.07
N ASP A 32 -41.86 -15.60 17.99
CA ASP A 32 -42.83 -15.53 16.88
C ASP A 32 -42.25 -16.19 15.62
N ASP A 33 -43.05 -17.07 14.99
CA ASP A 33 -42.73 -17.88 13.81
C ASP A 33 -43.22 -17.23 12.50
N ALA A 34 -42.38 -17.25 11.46
CA ALA A 34 -42.81 -17.17 10.07
C ALA A 34 -41.73 -17.75 9.12
N GLY A 35 -41.66 -19.07 9.00
CA GLY A 35 -40.68 -19.76 8.16
C GLY A 35 -40.79 -19.59 6.64
N LEU A 36 -40.00 -20.36 5.88
CA LEU A 36 -40.34 -20.93 4.56
C LEU A 36 -39.23 -21.90 4.07
N GLY A 37 -39.62 -23.04 3.46
CA GLY A 37 -38.86 -23.60 2.33
C GLY A 37 -37.78 -24.67 2.56
N GLY A 38 -38.08 -25.77 3.26
CA GLY A 38 -37.27 -27.00 3.16
C GLY A 38 -37.62 -27.82 1.91
N ALA A 39 -36.62 -28.30 1.17
CA ALA A 39 -36.78 -29.26 0.06
C ALA A 39 -35.84 -30.46 0.25
N ASP A 40 -36.41 -31.62 0.59
CA ASP A 40 -35.75 -32.92 0.61
C ASP A 40 -35.97 -33.62 -0.74
N ALA A 41 -34.90 -34.21 -1.28
CA ALA A 41 -34.96 -35.11 -2.43
C ALA A 41 -33.85 -36.17 -2.30
N THR A 42 -34.17 -37.25 -1.60
CA THR A 42 -33.35 -38.48 -1.56
C THR A 42 -33.25 -39.16 -2.93
N GLY A 43 -32.05 -39.66 -3.28
CA GLY A 43 -31.78 -40.34 -4.57
C GLY A 43 -30.52 -41.21 -4.52
N ASP A 44 -30.72 -42.52 -4.42
CA ASP A 44 -29.72 -43.60 -4.27
C ASP A 44 -28.97 -43.94 -5.58
N GLY A 45 -27.78 -44.58 -5.52
CA GLY A 45 -27.28 -45.37 -6.68
C GLY A 45 -25.80 -45.33 -7.16
N VAL A 46 -24.83 -45.69 -6.31
CA VAL A 46 -23.76 -46.71 -6.56
C VAL A 46 -22.77 -46.62 -7.77
N THR A 47 -21.51 -47.05 -7.51
CA THR A 47 -20.30 -47.19 -8.38
C THR A 47 -19.48 -45.91 -8.63
N GLY A 48 -18.14 -45.87 -8.58
CA GLY A 48 -17.15 -46.89 -8.18
C GLY A 48 -16.00 -47.01 -9.19
N GLY A 49 -14.76 -46.68 -8.78
CA GLY A 49 -13.57 -46.88 -9.62
C GLY A 49 -12.42 -45.92 -9.28
N GLY A 50 -11.27 -46.47 -8.95
CA GLY A 50 -10.12 -45.74 -8.41
C GLY A 50 -9.37 -44.81 -9.38
N SER A 51 -8.62 -43.91 -8.76
CA SER A 51 -7.31 -43.44 -9.19
C SER A 51 -6.46 -43.35 -7.92
N GLY A 52 -5.17 -43.65 -7.92
CA GLY A 52 -4.30 -43.82 -9.08
C GLY A 52 -3.01 -43.07 -8.77
N ASP A 53 -2.32 -43.53 -7.72
CA ASP A 53 -1.11 -42.91 -7.20
C ASP A 53 0.01 -42.94 -8.26
N ALA A 54 0.65 -41.79 -8.48
CA ALA A 54 1.62 -41.59 -9.55
C ALA A 54 2.76 -40.68 -9.08
N THR A 55 3.85 -41.32 -8.71
CA THR A 55 5.13 -40.74 -8.32
C THR A 55 5.75 -39.82 -9.38
N GLY A 56 6.21 -38.64 -8.95
CA GLY A 56 7.66 -38.34 -8.97
C GLY A 56 8.26 -37.49 -10.10
N THR A 57 9.29 -36.73 -9.67
CA THR A 57 10.44 -36.16 -10.42
C THR A 57 10.22 -34.94 -11.31
N GLY A 58 11.09 -33.93 -11.16
CA GLY A 58 11.25 -32.90 -12.19
C GLY A 58 11.90 -31.56 -11.81
N ASP A 59 12.91 -31.49 -10.94
CA ASP A 59 13.71 -30.25 -10.83
C ASP A 59 14.37 -29.91 -12.17
N GLY A 60 14.21 -28.67 -12.62
CA GLY A 60 14.65 -28.21 -13.95
C GLY A 60 15.09 -26.76 -13.91
N SER A 61 16.27 -26.51 -13.33
CA SER A 61 16.93 -25.20 -13.39
C SER A 61 17.27 -24.83 -14.84
N GLY A 62 16.69 -23.72 -15.31
CA GLY A 62 16.86 -23.20 -16.67
C GLY A 62 17.46 -21.79 -16.65
N SER A 63 18.78 -21.71 -16.55
CA SER A 63 19.53 -20.46 -16.75
C SER A 63 19.45 -20.01 -18.21
N VAL A 64 19.01 -18.77 -18.45
CA VAL A 64 19.09 -18.09 -19.76
C VAL A 64 20.22 -17.06 -19.72
N ASP A 65 21.37 -17.48 -20.24
CA ASP A 65 22.52 -16.59 -20.47
C ASP A 65 22.25 -15.63 -21.64
N LEU A 66 22.70 -14.39 -21.45
CA LEU A 66 22.69 -13.32 -22.44
C LEU A 66 23.78 -13.58 -23.51
N VAL A 67 23.47 -13.29 -24.77
CA VAL A 67 24.50 -13.06 -25.80
C VAL A 67 24.15 -11.84 -26.65
N ASP A 68 24.99 -10.83 -26.46
CA ASP A 68 25.16 -9.60 -27.23
C ASP A 68 25.82 -9.89 -28.61
N ASP A 69 25.46 -9.10 -29.62
CA ASP A 69 26.16 -8.98 -30.91
C ASP A 69 25.76 -7.62 -31.56
N GLY A 70 26.60 -6.60 -31.44
CA GLY A 70 26.30 -5.20 -31.82
C GLY A 70 26.92 -4.67 -33.14
N GLY A 71 26.85 -3.34 -33.31
CA GLY A 71 27.36 -2.54 -34.47
C GLY A 71 26.25 -2.21 -35.50
N GLY A 72 25.99 -0.95 -35.93
CA GLY A 72 26.89 0.12 -36.41
C GLY A 72 27.09 -0.02 -37.94
N ASP A 73 27.12 0.96 -38.84
CA ASP A 73 26.93 2.44 -38.87
C ASP A 73 26.16 2.83 -40.18
N GLY A 74 25.97 4.07 -40.68
CA GLY A 74 26.28 5.45 -40.27
C GLY A 74 26.08 6.45 -41.45
N SER A 75 25.86 7.75 -41.15
CA SER A 75 25.89 8.91 -42.12
C SER A 75 24.79 8.95 -43.23
N GLU A 76 24.41 10.06 -43.89
CA GLU A 76 24.66 11.53 -43.80
C GLU A 76 23.64 12.24 -44.75
N GLY A 77 23.45 13.56 -44.60
CA GLY A 77 23.07 14.44 -45.73
C GLY A 77 21.77 15.25 -45.59
N GLY A 78 21.90 16.52 -45.22
CA GLY A 78 20.83 17.53 -45.39
C GLY A 78 21.05 18.39 -46.64
N ASP A 79 20.04 19.20 -46.98
CA ASP A 79 20.18 20.36 -47.86
C ASP A 79 19.29 21.50 -47.33
N GLY A 80 19.81 22.72 -47.41
CA GLY A 80 19.13 23.95 -47.01
C GLY A 80 19.84 25.16 -47.62
N SER A 81 19.10 25.95 -48.40
CA SER A 81 19.37 27.36 -48.73
C SER A 81 18.15 27.90 -49.49
N GLU A 82 17.42 28.87 -48.92
CA GLU A 82 17.64 30.32 -49.06
C GLU A 82 17.57 30.82 -50.52
N GLY A 83 16.63 31.74 -50.78
CA GLY A 83 16.39 32.31 -52.10
C GLY A 83 17.16 33.61 -52.36
N THR A 84 16.97 34.21 -53.54
CA THR A 84 17.26 35.64 -53.76
C THR A 84 16.42 36.26 -54.88
N LEU A 85 16.17 37.55 -54.66
CA LEU A 85 15.50 38.56 -55.47
C LEU A 85 16.04 38.71 -56.91
N ASP A 86 15.18 39.14 -57.83
CA ASP A 86 15.55 40.12 -58.86
C ASP A 86 14.39 41.08 -59.14
N GLY A 87 14.71 42.35 -59.41
CA GLY A 87 13.73 43.42 -59.66
C GLY A 87 14.21 44.33 -60.79
N GLY A 88 13.31 44.66 -61.73
CA GLY A 88 13.67 45.37 -62.96
C GLY A 88 12.60 46.36 -63.44
N GLU A 89 12.81 47.63 -63.13
CA GLU A 89 11.91 48.76 -63.42
C GLU A 89 12.14 49.38 -64.82
N GLN A 90 11.05 49.76 -65.53
CA GLN A 90 10.92 50.74 -66.64
C GLN A 90 9.56 50.50 -67.38
N GLY A 91 8.79 51.45 -67.91
CA GLY A 91 8.88 52.92 -67.95
C GLY A 91 8.12 53.51 -69.17
N GLY A 92 7.27 54.54 -68.98
CA GLY A 92 6.45 55.23 -70.01
C GLY A 92 4.96 54.81 -69.99
N GLY A 93 3.94 55.69 -70.07
CA GLY A 93 3.86 57.04 -70.65
C GLY A 93 3.38 56.94 -72.12
N ASP A 94 2.29 57.54 -72.59
CA ASP A 94 1.28 58.46 -72.02
C ASP A 94 -0.10 58.14 -72.66
N ASP A 95 -1.22 58.56 -72.07
CA ASP A 95 -2.26 59.33 -72.79
C ASP A 95 -3.41 59.77 -71.87
N ILE A 96 -3.84 61.03 -72.04
CA ILE A 96 -4.94 61.64 -71.30
C ILE A 96 -6.15 61.77 -72.24
N ASP A 97 -7.31 61.25 -71.83
CA ASP A 97 -8.58 61.90 -72.19
C ASP A 97 -9.52 61.94 -70.97
N GLY A 98 -10.23 63.06 -70.81
CA GLY A 98 -11.03 63.36 -69.64
C GLY A 98 -12.49 63.56 -70.00
N GLY A 99 -13.39 62.78 -69.39
CA GLY A 99 -14.83 62.88 -69.61
C GLY A 99 -15.63 62.49 -68.37
N ASN A 100 -16.48 63.40 -67.89
CA ASN A 100 -17.29 63.19 -66.69
C ASN A 100 -18.42 62.18 -66.90
N GLY A 101 -18.70 61.39 -65.86
CA GLY A 101 -20.03 60.89 -65.52
C GLY A 101 -20.50 59.62 -66.23
N GLU A 102 -20.81 58.57 -65.48
CA GLU A 102 -22.17 58.30 -64.98
C GLU A 102 -22.17 57.01 -64.16
N ALA A 103 -22.96 56.96 -63.08
CA ALA A 103 -23.08 55.75 -62.26
C ALA A 103 -23.84 54.67 -63.05
N ARG A 104 -23.15 53.59 -63.42
CA ARG A 104 -23.79 52.42 -64.03
C ARG A 104 -24.27 51.46 -62.95
N ARG A 105 -25.56 51.51 -62.67
CA ARG A 105 -26.30 50.27 -62.42
C ARG A 105 -26.48 49.56 -63.77
N ASP A 106 -26.00 48.35 -63.85
CA ASP A 106 -26.57 47.28 -64.67
C ASP A 106 -26.54 46.05 -63.74
N GLY A 107 -27.60 45.27 -63.57
CA GLY A 107 -28.65 45.01 -64.54
C GLY A 107 -28.31 43.69 -65.21
N SER A 108 -29.04 42.65 -64.81
CA SER A 108 -28.63 41.26 -64.99
C SER A 108 -28.86 40.71 -66.40
N SER A 109 -28.10 39.63 -66.69
CA SER A 109 -28.36 38.55 -67.65
C SER A 109 -27.46 38.50 -68.90
N ALA A 110 -26.50 37.59 -68.84
CA ALA A 110 -26.17 36.71 -69.96
C ALA A 110 -26.09 35.28 -69.40
N ASN A 111 -26.94 34.38 -69.90
CA ASN A 111 -27.05 33.02 -69.38
C ASN A 111 -25.85 32.16 -69.82
N ASP A 112 -25.04 31.71 -68.88
CA ASP A 112 -24.38 30.40 -68.94
C ASP A 112 -25.09 29.44 -67.97
N ASP A 113 -25.22 28.17 -68.38
CA ASP A 113 -26.06 27.16 -67.73
C ASP A 113 -25.34 26.49 -66.55
N ALA A 114 -25.15 27.25 -65.48
CA ALA A 114 -24.84 26.77 -64.14
C ALA A 114 -25.75 27.53 -63.16
N GLY A 115 -26.37 26.83 -62.21
CA GLY A 115 -27.21 27.51 -61.22
C GLY A 115 -26.35 28.49 -60.42
N GLU A 116 -26.75 29.77 -60.38
CA GLU A 116 -26.07 30.79 -59.58
C GLU A 116 -26.01 30.31 -58.13
N GLN A 117 -24.81 29.96 -57.68
CA GLN A 117 -24.54 29.62 -56.29
C GLN A 117 -24.74 30.90 -55.49
N ILE A 118 -25.79 30.95 -54.69
CA ILE A 118 -26.04 32.08 -53.82
C ILE A 118 -25.10 31.87 -52.64
N CYS A 119 -23.99 32.60 -52.66
CA CYS A 119 -23.02 32.68 -51.57
C CYS A 119 -22.85 34.16 -51.23
N VAL A 120 -23.31 34.55 -50.06
CA VAL A 120 -22.75 35.71 -49.36
C VAL A 120 -21.50 35.19 -48.68
N ASP A 121 -20.37 35.65 -49.18
CA ASP A 121 -19.00 35.22 -48.88
C ASP A 121 -18.20 36.54 -48.79
N SER A 122 -17.78 36.90 -47.58
CA SER A 122 -17.22 38.21 -47.27
C SER A 122 -15.72 38.34 -47.55
N ASP A 123 -14.95 37.25 -47.50
CA ASP A 123 -13.50 37.25 -47.70
C ASP A 123 -13.01 36.51 -48.97
N GLY A 124 -13.87 35.69 -49.58
CA GLY A 124 -13.70 35.07 -50.87
C GLY A 124 -13.14 33.65 -50.85
N ASP A 125 -13.20 32.93 -49.73
CA ASP A 125 -12.65 31.58 -49.59
C ASP A 125 -13.53 30.45 -50.18
N GLY A 126 -14.80 30.77 -50.51
CA GLY A 126 -15.77 29.84 -51.10
C GLY A 126 -16.76 29.22 -50.10
N PHE A 127 -16.64 29.54 -48.82
CA PHE A 127 -17.64 29.27 -47.79
C PHE A 127 -18.58 30.48 -47.65
N GLY A 128 -19.66 30.34 -46.88
CA GLY A 128 -20.72 31.36 -46.80
C GLY A 128 -20.98 31.87 -45.41
N ASP A 129 -20.92 33.19 -45.26
CA ASP A 129 -21.23 33.95 -44.05
C ASP A 129 -22.45 33.37 -43.28
N PRO A 130 -22.31 33.04 -41.99
CA PRO A 130 -23.41 32.67 -41.12
C PRO A 130 -24.53 33.72 -41.09
N GLY A 131 -25.76 33.25 -40.86
CA GLY A 131 -26.93 34.12 -40.77
C GLY A 131 -27.59 34.48 -42.11
N HIS A 132 -27.05 34.00 -43.24
CA HIS A 132 -27.64 34.12 -44.57
C HIS A 132 -28.42 32.85 -44.98
N PRO A 133 -29.73 32.74 -44.69
CA PRO A 133 -30.53 31.53 -44.99
C PRO A 133 -30.73 31.27 -46.49
N GLU A 134 -30.38 32.23 -47.35
CA GLU A 134 -30.31 32.09 -48.80
C GLU A 134 -29.05 31.38 -49.31
N ASN A 135 -28.03 31.18 -48.47
CA ASN A 135 -26.76 30.58 -48.89
C ASN A 135 -26.92 29.12 -49.33
N THR A 136 -26.24 28.76 -50.42
CA THR A 136 -26.18 27.40 -51.00
C THR A 136 -24.77 26.80 -51.01
N CYS A 137 -23.77 27.57 -50.56
CA CYS A 137 -22.44 27.09 -50.16
C CYS A 137 -22.50 26.46 -48.75
N PRO A 138 -21.44 25.75 -48.31
CA PRO A 138 -21.29 25.39 -46.90
C PRO A 138 -21.11 26.64 -46.04
N VAL A 139 -21.34 26.52 -44.74
CA VAL A 139 -21.20 27.64 -43.79
C VAL A 139 -19.72 27.91 -43.55
N ASP A 140 -19.37 29.19 -43.47
CA ASP A 140 -18.04 29.67 -43.10
C ASP A 140 -17.92 29.79 -41.56
N ASN A 141 -16.90 29.16 -40.98
CA ASN A 141 -16.56 29.24 -39.57
C ASN A 141 -15.65 30.43 -39.20
N CYS A 142 -15.08 31.15 -40.18
CA CYS A 142 -14.31 32.38 -40.00
C CYS A 142 -14.68 33.52 -40.97
N PRO A 143 -15.88 34.15 -40.85
CA PRO A 143 -16.54 35.01 -41.87
C PRO A 143 -15.88 36.35 -42.24
N ALA A 144 -14.61 36.54 -41.89
CA ALA A 144 -13.80 37.71 -42.19
C ALA A 144 -12.32 37.38 -42.42
N LEU A 145 -11.92 36.09 -42.36
CA LEU A 145 -10.54 35.61 -42.34
C LEU A 145 -10.37 34.33 -43.19
N PHE A 146 -10.40 34.51 -44.52
CA PHE A 146 -10.13 33.53 -45.58
C PHE A 146 -9.40 32.26 -45.13
N ASN A 147 -10.13 31.13 -45.06
CA ASN A 147 -9.61 29.86 -44.54
C ASN A 147 -10.16 28.65 -45.33
N GLU A 148 -9.67 28.44 -46.56
CA GLU A 148 -10.08 27.35 -47.48
C GLU A 148 -10.18 25.93 -46.85
N THR A 149 -9.49 25.67 -45.74
CA THR A 149 -9.53 24.38 -45.03
C THR A 149 -10.70 24.23 -44.05
N GLN A 150 -11.27 25.34 -43.57
CA GLN A 150 -12.32 25.40 -42.54
C GLN A 150 -12.00 24.46 -41.37
N SER A 151 -10.76 24.61 -40.88
CA SER A 151 -10.26 23.86 -39.73
C SER A 151 -10.92 24.37 -38.46
N ASP A 152 -11.24 23.44 -37.56
CA ASP A 152 -12.08 23.58 -36.38
C ASP A 152 -11.68 22.42 -35.46
N LEU A 153 -10.70 22.66 -34.59
CA LEU A 153 -10.01 21.60 -33.84
C LEU A 153 -10.90 21.00 -32.72
N ASP A 154 -11.62 21.85 -31.99
CA ASP A 154 -12.50 21.47 -30.88
C ASP A 154 -13.96 21.21 -31.31
N ASN A 155 -14.38 21.71 -32.47
CA ASN A 155 -15.72 21.57 -33.05
C ASN A 155 -16.78 22.45 -32.36
N ASP A 156 -16.39 23.61 -31.82
CA ASP A 156 -17.32 24.62 -31.29
C ASP A 156 -18.11 25.35 -32.41
N GLY A 157 -17.56 25.36 -33.63
CA GLY A 157 -18.14 25.97 -34.83
C GLY A 157 -17.53 27.32 -35.23
N ILE A 158 -16.48 27.77 -34.54
CA ILE A 158 -15.56 28.85 -34.88
C ILE A 158 -14.28 28.19 -35.43
N GLY A 159 -13.68 28.73 -36.48
CA GLY A 159 -12.50 28.07 -37.09
C GLY A 159 -11.16 28.50 -36.47
N ASP A 160 -10.15 27.61 -36.52
CA ASP A 160 -8.81 27.81 -35.94
C ASP A 160 -8.12 29.16 -36.27
N LEU A 161 -8.52 29.86 -37.35
CA LEU A 161 -7.95 31.15 -37.75
C LEU A 161 -8.59 32.38 -37.09
N CYS A 162 -9.81 32.22 -36.56
CA CYS A 162 -10.61 33.29 -35.95
C CYS A 162 -11.11 32.93 -34.55
N ASP A 163 -10.93 31.68 -34.16
CA ASP A 163 -11.13 31.20 -32.81
C ASP A 163 -10.12 31.85 -31.85
N THR A 164 -10.63 32.14 -30.66
CA THR A 164 -9.96 32.84 -29.57
C THR A 164 -9.84 31.99 -28.31
N CYS A 165 -10.48 30.81 -28.24
CA CYS A 165 -10.20 29.78 -27.25
C CYS A 165 -10.43 28.43 -27.94
N THR A 166 -9.33 27.77 -28.34
CA THR A 166 -9.37 26.41 -28.83
C THR A 166 -9.25 25.46 -27.64
N ASP A 167 -10.29 24.68 -27.37
CA ASP A 167 -10.43 23.78 -26.21
C ASP A 167 -10.77 22.34 -26.66
N PRO A 168 -9.79 21.55 -27.15
CA PRO A 168 -10.06 20.29 -27.86
C PRO A 168 -10.64 19.17 -26.99
N ASP A 169 -10.51 19.25 -25.67
CA ASP A 169 -11.02 18.25 -24.73
C ASP A 169 -12.20 18.75 -23.86
N HIS A 170 -12.56 20.03 -24.00
CA HIS A 170 -13.68 20.71 -23.37
C HIS A 170 -13.57 20.80 -21.84
N ASP A 171 -12.36 21.03 -21.32
CA ASP A 171 -12.11 21.20 -19.89
C ASP A 171 -12.42 22.63 -19.38
N GLY A 172 -12.49 23.61 -20.28
CA GLY A 172 -12.79 25.02 -20.01
C GLY A 172 -11.58 25.96 -20.09
N PHE A 173 -10.38 25.47 -20.42
CA PHE A 173 -9.16 26.24 -20.58
C PHE A 173 -8.65 26.20 -22.02
N GLY A 174 -8.09 27.32 -22.49
CA GLY A 174 -7.64 27.46 -23.87
C GLY A 174 -6.25 26.87 -24.08
N SER A 175 -6.07 26.09 -25.15
CA SER A 175 -4.77 25.50 -25.53
C SER A 175 -3.64 26.54 -25.66
N PRO A 176 -2.38 26.18 -25.36
CA PRO A 176 -1.23 27.06 -25.53
C PRO A 176 -0.99 27.47 -26.99
N GLY A 177 -0.73 28.77 -27.20
CA GLY A 177 -0.28 29.31 -28.50
C GLY A 177 -1.33 30.12 -29.26
N PHE A 178 -2.54 30.25 -28.74
CA PHE A 178 -3.60 31.12 -29.26
C PHE A 178 -3.60 32.49 -28.55
N ASP A 179 -4.15 33.53 -29.20
CA ASP A 179 -4.03 34.93 -28.74
C ASP A 179 -4.86 35.26 -27.47
N SER A 180 -5.71 34.34 -27.00
CA SER A 180 -6.29 34.35 -25.65
C SER A 180 -6.49 32.93 -25.10
N SER A 181 -6.30 32.75 -23.80
CA SER A 181 -6.67 31.54 -23.05
C SER A 181 -8.02 31.69 -22.30
N GLU A 182 -8.74 32.80 -22.52
CA GLU A 182 -10.02 33.09 -21.86
C GLU A 182 -11.20 32.48 -22.64
N CYS A 183 -11.64 31.30 -22.21
CA CYS A 183 -12.79 30.61 -22.80
C CYS A 183 -14.13 31.20 -22.30
N PRO A 184 -15.08 31.57 -23.19
CA PRO A 184 -16.30 32.28 -22.78
C PRO A 184 -17.25 31.51 -21.82
N GLU A 185 -17.04 30.20 -21.61
CA GLU A 185 -17.85 29.37 -20.70
C GLU A 185 -17.26 29.23 -19.28
N SER A 186 -15.95 29.47 -19.06
CA SER A 186 -15.25 29.22 -17.78
C SER A 186 -15.39 30.32 -16.72
N GLY A 187 -16.65 30.72 -16.44
CA GLY A 187 -17.00 31.40 -15.20
C GLY A 187 -16.48 32.86 -15.03
N PRO A 188 -16.49 33.40 -13.79
CA PRO A 188 -16.19 34.81 -13.56
C PRO A 188 -14.74 35.10 -13.12
N GLU A 189 -13.97 35.58 -14.08
CA GLU A 189 -12.75 36.43 -13.97
C GLU A 189 -11.45 35.78 -13.39
N PRO A 190 -10.38 35.62 -14.21
CA PRO A 190 -9.09 35.11 -13.76
C PRO A 190 -8.25 36.13 -12.98
N GLU A 191 -7.50 35.65 -11.98
CA GLU A 191 -6.62 36.46 -11.13
C GLU A 191 -5.27 36.77 -11.81
N THR A 192 -5.27 37.73 -12.73
CA THR A 192 -4.07 38.39 -13.33
C THR A 192 -3.12 37.55 -14.20
N ASP A 193 -3.31 36.23 -14.30
CA ASP A 193 -2.77 35.39 -15.36
C ASP A 193 -3.90 34.43 -15.78
N PRO A 194 -4.37 34.42 -17.04
CA PRO A 194 -5.38 33.47 -17.48
C PRO A 194 -4.71 32.10 -17.64
N GLU A 195 -5.03 31.18 -16.73
CA GLU A 195 -4.59 29.78 -16.74
C GLU A 195 -4.74 29.22 -18.17
N VAL A 196 -3.59 28.89 -18.78
CA VAL A 196 -3.51 28.27 -20.10
C VAL A 196 -3.57 26.77 -19.87
N ASP A 197 -4.31 26.06 -20.72
CA ASP A 197 -4.45 24.61 -20.57
C ASP A 197 -3.08 23.89 -20.60
N ASN A 198 -2.74 23.26 -19.47
CA ASN A 198 -1.52 22.50 -19.27
C ASN A 198 -1.61 21.06 -19.80
N CYS A 199 -2.78 20.62 -20.27
CA CYS A 199 -3.01 19.33 -20.92
C CYS A 199 -3.93 19.39 -22.18
N PRO A 200 -3.48 19.99 -23.31
CA PRO A 200 -4.25 20.33 -24.55
C PRO A 200 -5.10 19.27 -25.26
N ASN A 201 -5.15 18.03 -24.76
CA ASN A 201 -5.85 16.89 -25.34
C ASN A 201 -6.33 15.89 -24.24
N THR A 202 -6.33 16.25 -22.95
CA THR A 202 -6.62 15.37 -21.81
C THR A 202 -7.34 16.10 -20.66
N TYR A 203 -8.66 16.29 -20.86
CA TYR A 203 -9.64 16.87 -19.92
C TYR A 203 -9.23 16.82 -18.45
N ASN A 204 -8.81 17.97 -17.91
CA ASN A 204 -8.35 18.12 -16.53
C ASN A 204 -8.76 19.48 -15.90
N PRO A 205 -10.06 19.78 -15.70
CA PRO A 205 -10.55 21.11 -15.26
C PRO A 205 -10.08 21.63 -13.89
N SER A 206 -9.22 20.89 -13.19
CA SER A 206 -8.50 21.37 -12.01
C SER A 206 -7.18 22.06 -12.35
N GLN A 207 -6.67 21.90 -13.58
CA GLN A 207 -5.38 22.38 -14.08
C GLN A 207 -4.26 22.13 -13.07
N SER A 208 -4.28 20.94 -12.45
CA SER A 208 -3.29 20.53 -11.46
C SER A 208 -1.94 20.29 -12.15
N ASP A 209 -0.89 20.81 -11.53
CA ASP A 209 0.52 20.71 -11.91
C ASP A 209 1.29 20.70 -10.57
N LEU A 210 1.65 19.51 -10.10
CA LEU A 210 2.11 19.31 -8.72
C LEU A 210 3.62 19.53 -8.55
N ASP A 211 4.42 19.44 -9.60
CA ASP A 211 5.87 19.71 -9.62
C ASP A 211 6.25 21.06 -10.27
N GLU A 212 5.26 21.83 -10.76
CA GLU A 212 5.39 23.17 -11.35
C GLU A 212 6.23 23.18 -12.65
N ASP A 213 6.20 22.08 -13.42
CA ASP A 213 6.91 21.90 -14.70
C ASP A 213 6.20 22.57 -15.89
N GLY A 214 4.87 22.78 -15.79
CA GLY A 214 4.02 23.36 -16.81
C GLY A 214 3.25 22.35 -17.67
N ILE A 215 3.37 21.05 -17.38
CA ILE A 215 2.55 19.97 -17.92
C ILE A 215 1.66 19.46 -16.79
N GLY A 216 0.34 19.36 -17.00
CA GLY A 216 -0.56 18.99 -15.92
C GLY A 216 -0.51 17.50 -15.53
N ASP A 217 -0.81 17.19 -14.26
CA ASP A 217 -0.84 15.84 -13.65
C ASP A 217 -1.58 14.77 -14.49
N ALA A 218 -2.50 15.19 -15.37
CA ALA A 218 -3.33 14.32 -16.19
C ALA A 218 -2.64 13.83 -17.48
N CYS A 219 -1.68 14.59 -18.01
CA CYS A 219 -0.99 14.33 -19.27
C CYS A 219 0.55 14.30 -19.13
N ASP A 220 1.06 14.76 -18.00
CA ASP A 220 2.46 14.66 -17.62
C ASP A 220 2.93 13.19 -17.62
N PRO A 221 4.02 12.86 -18.32
CA PRO A 221 4.57 11.51 -18.31
C PRO A 221 5.33 11.13 -17.03
N CYS A 222 5.72 12.08 -16.16
CA CYS A 222 6.29 11.83 -14.85
C CYS A 222 6.24 13.06 -13.93
N THR A 223 5.27 13.08 -13.03
CA THR A 223 5.15 14.11 -11.99
C THR A 223 6.12 13.81 -10.84
N ASP A 224 7.18 14.59 -10.71
CA ASP A 224 8.31 14.42 -9.79
C ASP A 224 8.39 15.63 -8.84
N THR A 225 7.57 15.60 -7.78
CA THR A 225 7.34 16.76 -6.90
C THR A 225 8.54 17.17 -6.06
N ASP A 226 9.52 16.28 -5.86
CA ASP A 226 10.70 16.59 -5.05
C ASP A 226 12.01 16.69 -5.86
N GLY A 227 11.98 16.24 -7.12
CA GLY A 227 13.03 16.42 -8.13
C GLY A 227 14.16 15.40 -8.05
N ASP A 228 13.87 14.19 -7.56
CA ASP A 228 14.87 13.12 -7.39
C ASP A 228 15.05 12.21 -8.64
N GLY A 229 14.08 12.23 -9.56
CA GLY A 229 14.02 11.43 -10.78
C GLY A 229 13.01 10.28 -10.78
N PHE A 230 12.23 10.12 -9.71
CA PHE A 230 11.14 9.15 -9.57
C PHE A 230 9.79 9.87 -9.46
N GLY A 231 8.74 9.26 -10.02
CA GLY A 231 7.42 9.88 -10.17
C GLY A 231 6.43 9.45 -9.10
N ASN A 232 5.56 10.39 -8.71
CA ASN A 232 4.59 10.23 -7.64
C ASN A 232 3.65 9.00 -7.83
N PRO A 233 3.47 8.16 -6.79
CA PRO A 233 2.50 7.07 -6.78
C PRO A 233 1.07 7.51 -7.12
N GLY A 234 0.49 6.83 -8.11
CA GLY A 234 -0.91 7.05 -8.52
C GLY A 234 -1.12 8.12 -9.59
N LEU A 235 -0.08 8.88 -9.94
CA LEU A 235 -0.03 9.73 -11.13
C LEU A 235 0.53 8.95 -12.35
N PRO A 236 0.45 9.49 -13.58
CA PRO A 236 1.00 8.82 -14.74
C PRO A 236 2.54 8.80 -14.68
N ALA A 237 3.11 7.60 -14.85
CA ALA A 237 4.56 7.36 -14.85
C ALA A 237 4.95 6.57 -16.11
N PHE A 238 4.97 7.26 -17.25
CA PHE A 238 5.26 6.67 -18.56
C PHE A 238 6.75 6.73 -18.95
N ASN A 239 7.52 7.68 -18.40
CA ASN A 239 8.95 7.83 -18.67
C ASN A 239 9.87 7.78 -17.42
N CYS A 240 9.31 7.60 -16.21
CA CYS A 240 10.05 7.35 -14.97
C CYS A 240 9.52 6.14 -14.20
N PHE A 241 10.18 5.79 -13.09
CA PHE A 241 9.74 4.76 -12.15
C PHE A 241 8.93 5.41 -11.01
N VAL A 242 8.15 4.61 -10.28
CA VAL A 242 7.36 5.10 -9.14
C VAL A 242 8.28 5.34 -7.94
N ASP A 243 8.12 6.48 -7.29
CA ASP A 243 8.83 6.91 -6.08
C ASP A 243 8.25 6.27 -4.80
N ASN A 244 9.11 5.82 -3.89
CA ASN A 244 8.74 5.34 -2.56
C ASN A 244 8.72 6.45 -1.47
N CYS A 245 9.18 7.67 -1.76
CA CYS A 245 9.13 8.83 -0.84
C CYS A 245 8.73 10.18 -1.51
N PRO A 246 7.47 10.35 -1.96
CA PRO A 246 6.98 11.42 -2.89
C PRO A 246 7.06 12.89 -2.46
N LEU A 247 7.77 13.20 -1.38
CA LEU A 247 7.91 14.51 -0.74
C LEU A 247 9.32 14.74 -0.15
N LEU A 248 10.25 13.78 -0.28
CA LEU A 248 11.56 13.77 0.36
C LEU A 248 12.62 13.06 -0.54
N PRO A 249 13.50 13.82 -1.24
CA PRO A 249 14.32 13.25 -2.30
C PRO A 249 15.26 12.14 -1.85
N ASN A 250 15.11 10.94 -2.44
CA ASN A 250 15.99 9.78 -2.26
C ASN A 250 16.35 9.11 -3.61
N PRO A 251 17.27 9.69 -4.41
CA PRO A 251 17.62 9.18 -5.74
C PRO A 251 18.22 7.77 -5.81
N ASP A 252 18.47 7.12 -4.66
CA ASP A 252 18.86 5.72 -4.54
C ASP A 252 17.69 4.76 -4.26
N GLN A 253 16.51 5.29 -3.94
CA GLN A 253 15.26 4.57 -3.64
C GLN A 253 15.51 3.40 -2.66
N ALA A 254 16.30 3.70 -1.62
CA ALA A 254 16.57 2.76 -0.54
C ALA A 254 15.26 2.44 0.21
N ASP A 255 15.08 1.16 0.49
CA ASP A 255 13.90 0.51 1.06
C ASP A 255 14.43 -0.80 1.67
N ALA A 256 14.91 -0.72 2.91
CA ALA A 256 15.68 -1.81 3.52
C ALA A 256 14.80 -2.99 3.96
N ASP A 257 13.62 -2.71 4.53
CA ASP A 257 12.63 -3.68 4.97
C ASP A 257 11.70 -4.20 3.84
N ARG A 258 11.48 -3.39 2.79
CA ARG A 258 10.64 -3.69 1.63
C ARG A 258 9.15 -3.61 1.91
N ASP A 259 8.75 -2.74 2.82
CA ASP A 259 7.33 -2.39 3.01
C ASP A 259 6.78 -1.53 1.86
N GLY A 260 7.67 -0.84 1.13
CA GLY A 260 7.37 0.02 -0.01
C GLY A 260 7.39 1.53 0.29
N LEU A 261 7.76 1.93 1.50
CA LEU A 261 8.18 3.27 1.88
C LEU A 261 9.71 3.33 1.84
N GLY A 262 10.29 4.45 1.38
CA GLY A 262 11.74 4.58 1.36
C GLY A 262 12.34 4.99 2.71
N ASP A 263 13.60 4.60 2.94
CA ASP A 263 14.38 4.84 4.18
C ASP A 263 14.35 6.31 4.70
N VAL A 264 14.07 7.29 3.83
CA VAL A 264 14.07 8.72 4.18
C VAL A 264 12.71 9.25 4.67
N CYS A 265 11.61 8.59 4.30
CA CYS A 265 10.24 8.98 4.64
C CYS A 265 9.53 7.96 5.52
N ASP A 266 10.04 6.73 5.58
CA ASP A 266 9.62 5.76 6.56
C ASP A 266 9.91 6.22 8.01
N SER A 267 9.05 5.78 8.92
CA SER A 267 9.08 6.03 10.35
C SER A 267 8.87 4.76 11.19
N CYS A 268 8.94 3.58 10.56
CA CYS A 268 8.97 2.27 11.20
C CYS A 268 9.78 1.28 10.36
N MET A 269 11.10 1.47 10.35
CA MET A 269 12.02 0.61 9.62
C MET A 269 12.09 -0.74 10.35
N ASP A 270 11.64 -1.80 9.70
CA ASP A 270 11.41 -3.15 10.28
C ASP A 270 12.10 -4.21 9.40
N SER A 271 13.44 -4.35 9.54
CA SER A 271 14.28 -5.07 8.58
C SER A 271 13.98 -6.56 8.41
N ASP A 272 13.26 -7.20 9.36
CA ASP A 272 12.88 -8.62 9.27
C ASP A 272 11.36 -8.88 9.15
N GLY A 273 10.53 -7.86 9.37
CA GLY A 273 9.10 -7.84 9.07
C GLY A 273 8.22 -8.43 10.18
N ASP A 274 8.66 -8.35 11.44
CA ASP A 274 7.96 -8.90 12.60
C ASP A 274 6.94 -7.93 13.23
N GLY A 275 7.01 -6.63 12.88
CA GLY A 275 6.18 -5.55 13.41
C GLY A 275 6.87 -4.64 14.43
N TYR A 276 8.15 -4.89 14.72
CA TYR A 276 9.00 -4.13 15.62
C TYR A 276 10.12 -3.42 14.84
N GLY A 277 10.43 -2.18 15.24
CA GLY A 277 11.32 -1.32 14.47
C GLY A 277 12.79 -1.43 14.89
N ASP A 278 13.68 -1.55 13.91
CA ASP A 278 15.14 -1.65 14.03
C ASP A 278 15.73 -0.75 15.14
N PRO A 279 16.45 -1.30 16.13
CA PRO A 279 16.95 -0.55 17.29
C PRO A 279 18.05 0.47 16.94
N GLU A 280 18.66 0.39 15.75
CA GLU A 280 19.63 1.39 15.26
C GLU A 280 18.93 2.66 14.70
N VAL A 281 17.64 2.60 14.38
CA VAL A 281 16.86 3.69 13.78
C VAL A 281 16.21 4.55 14.87
N LEU A 282 16.96 5.54 15.36
CA LEU A 282 16.55 6.46 16.45
C LEU A 282 15.31 7.33 16.14
N THR A 283 14.76 7.26 14.93
CA THR A 283 13.55 7.97 14.48
C THR A 283 12.30 7.09 14.46
N ASN A 284 12.41 5.78 14.73
CA ASN A 284 11.27 4.86 14.69
C ASN A 284 10.16 5.26 15.67
N THR A 285 8.92 5.08 15.18
CA THR A 285 7.68 5.43 15.88
C THR A 285 6.89 4.21 16.36
N CYS A 286 7.22 3.03 15.81
CA CYS A 286 6.77 1.73 16.30
C CYS A 286 7.54 1.29 17.55
N PRO A 287 7.15 0.16 18.19
CA PRO A 287 7.98 -0.48 19.22
C PRO A 287 9.40 -0.75 18.72
N VAL A 288 10.35 -0.91 19.64
CA VAL A 288 11.75 -1.19 19.28
C VAL A 288 11.93 -2.70 19.27
N ASP A 289 12.49 -3.24 18.19
CA ASP A 289 12.95 -4.63 18.09
C ASP A 289 13.98 -4.91 19.21
N VAL A 290 13.65 -5.90 20.05
CA VAL A 290 14.52 -6.45 21.08
C VAL A 290 15.25 -7.69 20.55
N CYS A 291 14.57 -8.55 19.79
CA CYS A 291 15.06 -9.82 19.27
C CYS A 291 15.10 -9.90 17.73
N ALA A 292 16.09 -9.26 17.10
CA ALA A 292 16.30 -9.09 15.64
C ALA A 292 16.33 -10.31 14.68
N LEU A 293 15.78 -11.46 15.07
CA LEU A 293 15.49 -12.65 14.25
C LEU A 293 14.26 -13.46 14.77
N GLY A 294 13.36 -12.91 15.57
CA GLY A 294 12.18 -13.65 16.06
C GLY A 294 11.19 -12.88 16.94
N ASP A 295 10.05 -13.53 17.17
CA ASP A 295 8.80 -12.96 17.69
C ASP A 295 8.91 -12.27 19.06
N ASP A 296 8.97 -10.93 19.04
CA ASP A 296 9.02 -10.05 20.22
C ASP A 296 7.73 -10.10 21.10
N ASP A 297 6.61 -10.68 20.62
CA ASP A 297 5.38 -10.87 21.42
C ASP A 297 5.43 -12.09 22.37
N LEU A 298 6.43 -12.99 22.22
CA LEU A 298 6.56 -14.22 23.01
C LEU A 298 7.52 -14.03 24.18
N ASP A 299 6.99 -14.12 25.41
CA ASP A 299 7.72 -13.96 26.68
C ASP A 299 7.10 -14.96 27.67
N ALA A 300 7.70 -16.15 27.76
CA ALA A 300 7.13 -17.31 28.45
C ALA A 300 7.23 -17.24 29.99
N ASP A 301 8.34 -16.71 30.52
CA ASP A 301 8.61 -16.56 31.95
C ASP A 301 8.26 -15.17 32.51
N ASN A 302 8.01 -14.20 31.63
CA ASN A 302 7.67 -12.81 31.95
C ASN A 302 8.82 -11.99 32.57
N ASP A 303 10.07 -12.28 32.17
CA ASP A 303 11.27 -11.51 32.51
C ASP A 303 11.42 -10.19 31.72
N THR A 304 10.66 -10.01 30.63
CA THR A 304 10.67 -8.91 29.64
C THR A 304 11.71 -8.99 28.51
N ILE A 305 12.41 -10.10 28.36
CA ILE A 305 13.21 -10.46 27.18
C ILE A 305 12.43 -11.52 26.38
N PRO A 306 12.14 -11.31 25.09
CA PRO A 306 11.36 -12.29 24.33
C PRO A 306 12.10 -13.61 24.08
N ASP A 307 11.36 -14.72 24.06
CA ASP A 307 11.77 -16.13 23.89
C ASP A 307 12.80 -16.35 22.76
N ALA A 308 12.79 -15.49 21.73
CA ALA A 308 13.65 -15.58 20.56
C ALA A 308 15.11 -15.14 20.81
N CYS A 309 15.34 -14.23 21.75
CA CYS A 309 16.69 -13.76 22.13
C CYS A 309 16.98 -13.82 23.63
N ASP A 310 16.02 -14.30 24.43
CA ASP A 310 16.25 -14.69 25.80
C ASP A 310 17.28 -15.82 25.90
N THR A 311 18.19 -15.66 26.85
CA THR A 311 19.31 -16.56 27.07
C THR A 311 19.07 -17.54 28.22
N CYS A 312 17.96 -17.41 28.94
CA CYS A 312 17.52 -18.37 29.94
C CYS A 312 16.02 -18.25 30.23
N THR A 313 15.19 -18.72 29.32
CA THR A 313 13.73 -18.80 29.50
C THR A 313 13.46 -19.82 30.59
N ASP A 314 13.01 -19.35 31.75
CA ASP A 314 12.94 -20.07 33.04
C ASP A 314 11.52 -19.89 33.62
N THR A 315 10.59 -20.74 33.16
CA THR A 315 9.14 -20.57 33.41
C THR A 315 8.78 -20.64 34.90
N ASP A 316 9.59 -21.30 35.73
CA ASP A 316 9.30 -21.57 37.15
C ASP A 316 10.16 -20.78 38.14
N GLY A 317 11.29 -20.24 37.67
CA GLY A 317 12.18 -19.32 38.37
C GLY A 317 13.25 -19.99 39.23
N ASP A 318 13.66 -21.22 38.90
CA ASP A 318 14.67 -21.97 39.65
C ASP A 318 16.13 -21.68 39.22
N GLY A 319 16.33 -21.13 38.00
CA GLY A 319 17.62 -20.80 37.41
C GLY A 319 18.09 -21.75 36.30
N TYR A 320 17.27 -22.71 35.89
CA TYR A 320 17.47 -23.62 34.76
C TYR A 320 16.50 -23.24 33.62
N GLY A 321 16.92 -23.46 32.37
CA GLY A 321 16.22 -22.96 31.18
C GLY A 321 15.41 -24.03 30.47
N ASP A 322 14.12 -23.75 30.26
CA ASP A 322 13.12 -24.58 29.61
C ASP A 322 13.64 -25.29 28.33
N PRO A 323 13.36 -26.59 28.14
CA PRO A 323 13.71 -27.30 26.91
C PRO A 323 12.90 -26.86 25.68
N GLY A 324 13.58 -26.36 24.66
CA GLY A 324 12.99 -26.06 23.35
C GLY A 324 13.34 -24.69 22.80
N TYR A 325 13.79 -23.78 23.67
CA TYR A 325 14.22 -22.43 23.32
C TYR A 325 15.63 -22.43 22.72
N PRO A 326 15.81 -21.99 21.46
CA PRO A 326 17.09 -22.12 20.75
C PRO A 326 18.15 -21.11 21.21
N ALA A 327 17.73 -20.06 21.93
CA ALA A 327 18.60 -19.02 22.47
C ALA A 327 19.12 -19.33 23.89
N ASN A 328 18.55 -20.33 24.59
CA ASN A 328 18.97 -20.72 25.94
C ASN A 328 20.46 -21.09 26.02
N THR A 329 21.15 -20.47 26.97
CA THR A 329 22.59 -20.67 27.26
C THR A 329 22.88 -21.02 28.73
N CYS A 330 21.87 -20.97 29.61
CA CYS A 330 21.95 -21.49 30.96
C CYS A 330 21.93 -23.04 30.97
N ALA A 331 21.90 -23.64 32.17
CA ALA A 331 21.74 -25.08 32.29
C ALA A 331 20.33 -25.48 31.83
N PRO A 332 20.15 -26.61 31.12
CA PRO A 332 18.82 -27.05 30.70
C PRO A 332 18.04 -27.53 31.91
N ASP A 333 16.80 -27.08 32.02
CA ASP A 333 15.80 -27.58 32.96
C ASP A 333 15.43 -29.04 32.64
N ILE A 334 15.50 -29.90 33.66
CA ILE A 334 15.13 -31.31 33.64
C ILE A 334 13.65 -31.46 34.04
N CYS A 335 13.21 -30.70 35.04
CA CYS A 335 11.90 -30.73 35.65
C CYS A 335 11.12 -29.40 35.53
N LEU A 336 10.44 -29.17 34.38
CA LEU A 336 9.62 -27.99 34.00
C LEU A 336 8.53 -27.51 35.01
N ALA A 337 8.44 -28.09 36.21
CA ALA A 337 7.64 -27.59 37.31
C ALA A 337 8.26 -28.01 38.67
N GLY A 338 9.41 -27.43 39.01
CA GLY A 338 10.00 -27.45 40.34
C GLY A 338 11.52 -27.56 40.32
N ASN A 339 12.15 -26.87 41.28
CA ASN A 339 13.59 -26.70 41.43
C ASN A 339 14.49 -27.94 41.20
N ASP A 340 15.27 -27.89 40.12
CA ASP A 340 16.28 -28.89 39.70
C ASP A 340 17.43 -29.07 40.71
N ASP A 341 17.68 -28.12 41.62
CA ASP A 341 18.69 -28.22 42.69
C ASP A 341 18.29 -29.20 43.84
N LEU A 342 17.09 -29.82 43.79
CA LEU A 342 16.63 -30.80 44.78
C LEU A 342 16.65 -32.22 44.21
N ASP A 343 17.57 -33.03 44.74
CA ASP A 343 17.75 -34.45 44.46
C ASP A 343 18.03 -35.09 45.83
N ALA A 344 17.05 -35.83 46.38
CA ALA A 344 17.08 -36.34 47.75
C ALA A 344 17.88 -37.65 47.90
N ASP A 345 17.94 -38.45 46.83
CA ASP A 345 18.56 -39.76 46.73
C ASP A 345 19.91 -39.76 45.98
N ASP A 346 20.35 -38.62 45.43
CA ASP A 346 21.55 -38.43 44.60
C ASP A 346 21.50 -39.29 43.30
N ASP A 347 20.31 -39.44 42.67
CA ASP A 347 20.02 -40.28 41.49
C ASP A 347 20.33 -39.61 40.12
N ASP A 348 20.61 -38.30 40.10
CA ASP A 348 20.67 -37.41 38.93
C ASP A 348 19.28 -37.03 38.34
N THR A 349 18.13 -37.38 38.98
CA THR A 349 16.77 -36.92 38.64
C THR A 349 16.18 -36.05 39.77
N PRO A 350 15.82 -34.78 39.53
CA PRO A 350 15.32 -33.93 40.61
C PRO A 350 13.93 -34.33 41.15
N ASP A 351 13.74 -34.18 42.47
CA ASP A 351 12.53 -34.46 43.29
C ASP A 351 11.20 -33.99 42.64
N ALA A 352 11.27 -32.96 41.79
CA ALA A 352 10.12 -32.30 41.18
C ALA A 352 9.48 -33.09 40.03
N CYS A 353 10.29 -33.82 39.25
CA CYS A 353 9.83 -34.67 38.14
C CYS A 353 10.26 -36.13 38.24
N ASP A 354 11.03 -36.47 39.27
CA ASP A 354 11.20 -37.84 39.71
C ASP A 354 9.83 -38.48 40.05
N THR A 355 9.76 -39.78 39.76
CA THR A 355 8.58 -40.64 39.90
C THR A 355 8.78 -41.76 40.93
N CYS A 356 9.94 -41.83 41.58
CA CYS A 356 10.20 -42.74 42.69
C CYS A 356 11.39 -42.26 43.56
N THR A 357 11.15 -41.26 44.41
CA THR A 357 12.21 -40.73 45.28
C THR A 357 12.52 -41.78 46.34
N ASP A 358 13.71 -42.35 46.30
CA ASP A 358 14.12 -43.59 46.98
C ASP A 358 15.44 -43.33 47.71
N THR A 359 15.35 -42.74 48.91
CA THR A 359 16.51 -42.21 49.67
C THR A 359 17.56 -43.28 50.02
N ASP A 360 17.27 -44.58 49.89
CA ASP A 360 18.23 -45.65 50.18
C ASP A 360 18.46 -46.72 49.08
N ASP A 361 17.95 -46.50 47.86
CA ASP A 361 18.18 -47.30 46.63
C ASP A 361 17.72 -48.76 46.81
N ASP A 362 16.51 -48.93 47.37
CA ASP A 362 15.91 -50.24 47.68
C ASP A 362 14.77 -50.67 46.73
N GLY A 363 14.22 -49.73 45.96
CA GLY A 363 13.13 -49.90 45.01
C GLY A 363 11.77 -49.35 45.47
N TYR A 364 11.69 -48.75 46.66
CA TYR A 364 10.47 -48.21 47.26
C TYR A 364 10.58 -46.70 47.49
N GLY A 365 9.49 -45.98 47.20
CA GLY A 365 9.49 -44.52 47.21
C GLY A 365 9.06 -43.91 48.54
N ASP A 366 9.86 -42.97 49.03
CA ASP A 366 9.72 -42.20 50.28
C ASP A 366 8.26 -41.77 50.61
N PRO A 367 7.80 -41.96 51.87
CA PRO A 367 6.50 -41.50 52.34
C PRO A 367 6.31 -39.98 52.37
N GLY A 368 5.68 -39.43 51.34
CA GLY A 368 5.22 -38.03 51.35
C GLY A 368 5.16 -37.37 49.99
N TYR A 369 5.87 -37.94 49.01
CA TYR A 369 5.93 -37.47 47.63
C TYR A 369 4.68 -37.95 46.86
N PRO A 370 3.76 -37.04 46.47
CA PRO A 370 2.51 -37.44 45.81
C PRO A 370 2.69 -37.82 44.33
N ALA A 371 3.90 -37.65 43.79
CA ALA A 371 4.30 -38.06 42.44
C ALA A 371 4.75 -39.53 42.35
N ASN A 372 5.15 -40.14 43.47
CA ASN A 372 5.72 -41.49 43.49
C ASN A 372 4.76 -42.51 42.88
N THR A 373 5.28 -43.26 41.90
CA THR A 373 4.57 -44.28 41.12
C THR A 373 5.00 -45.72 41.44
N CYS A 374 6.12 -45.87 42.15
CA CYS A 374 6.57 -47.10 42.77
C CYS A 374 5.77 -47.43 44.04
N GLU A 375 6.08 -48.57 44.67
CA GLU A 375 5.46 -48.92 45.96
C GLU A 375 6.03 -48.00 47.05
N THR A 376 5.23 -47.66 48.07
CA THR A 376 5.65 -46.70 49.10
C THR A 376 6.51 -47.39 50.13
N ASP A 377 7.70 -46.84 50.36
CA ASP A 377 8.65 -47.30 51.37
C ASP A 377 8.02 -47.33 52.78
N VAL A 378 8.22 -48.43 53.49
CA VAL A 378 7.77 -48.62 54.87
C VAL A 378 8.89 -48.29 55.86
N CYS A 379 10.16 -48.40 55.44
CA CYS A 379 11.32 -48.47 56.30
C CYS A 379 12.42 -47.40 56.16
N LEU A 380 12.38 -46.37 55.30
CA LEU A 380 13.18 -45.10 55.27
C LEU A 380 14.71 -45.14 55.57
N ALA A 381 15.27 -46.33 55.76
CA ALA A 381 16.67 -46.63 56.07
C ALA A 381 16.97 -48.12 55.83
N GLY A 382 16.45 -48.69 54.73
CA GLY A 382 16.88 -49.94 54.12
C GLY A 382 15.78 -50.92 53.69
N ASP A 383 15.98 -51.52 52.52
CA ASP A 383 15.41 -52.77 51.94
C ASP A 383 14.15 -53.35 52.60
N ASP A 384 13.00 -52.86 52.14
CA ASP A 384 11.63 -53.32 52.41
C ASP A 384 11.37 -54.78 51.99
N ASP A 385 12.18 -55.36 51.07
CA ASP A 385 12.04 -56.75 50.59
C ASP A 385 12.70 -57.76 51.57
N LEU A 386 13.40 -57.30 52.62
CA LEU A 386 14.03 -58.12 53.66
C LEU A 386 13.14 -58.27 54.91
N ASP A 387 12.33 -59.33 54.94
CA ASP A 387 11.65 -59.82 56.15
C ASP A 387 12.23 -61.21 56.50
N ALA A 388 13.06 -61.28 57.55
CA ALA A 388 13.79 -62.51 57.89
C ALA A 388 13.01 -63.50 58.78
N ASP A 389 11.93 -63.06 59.46
CA ASP A 389 11.09 -63.89 60.33
C ASP A 389 9.62 -64.07 59.83
N ASP A 390 9.32 -63.59 58.62
CA ASP A 390 8.00 -63.64 57.94
C ASP A 390 6.90 -62.95 58.81
N ASP A 391 7.21 -61.80 59.40
CA ASP A 391 6.38 -61.03 60.36
C ASP A 391 5.41 -60.03 59.69
N ASP A 392 5.58 -59.75 58.39
CA ASP A 392 4.98 -58.65 57.62
C ASP A 392 5.55 -57.25 57.99
N THR A 393 6.72 -57.17 58.65
CA THR A 393 7.50 -55.93 58.92
C THR A 393 8.96 -56.12 58.46
N PRO A 394 9.53 -55.26 57.59
CA PRO A 394 10.90 -55.45 57.13
C PRO A 394 11.96 -55.24 58.22
N ASP A 395 13.04 -56.03 58.16
CA ASP A 395 14.19 -56.11 59.07
C ASP A 395 14.79 -54.74 59.43
N ALA A 396 14.76 -53.80 58.48
CA ALA A 396 15.38 -52.49 58.61
C ALA A 396 14.65 -51.55 59.57
N CYS A 397 13.31 -51.60 59.60
CA CYS A 397 12.49 -50.82 60.52
C CYS A 397 11.75 -51.64 61.59
N ASP A 398 11.92 -52.97 61.61
CA ASP A 398 11.52 -53.78 62.76
C ASP A 398 12.34 -53.41 64.02
N THR A 399 11.63 -52.88 65.00
CA THR A 399 12.17 -52.51 66.30
C THR A 399 12.25 -53.67 67.30
N CYS A 400 11.78 -54.86 66.92
CA CYS A 400 11.54 -55.99 67.82
C CYS A 400 12.44 -57.21 67.59
N THR A 401 13.17 -57.31 66.46
CA THR A 401 14.04 -58.39 65.97
C THR A 401 14.07 -59.64 66.86
N ASP A 402 13.02 -60.46 66.81
CA ASP A 402 12.89 -61.64 67.66
C ASP A 402 13.48 -62.85 66.92
N THR A 403 14.82 -62.95 66.89
CA THR A 403 15.62 -63.93 66.12
C THR A 403 15.47 -65.41 66.56
N ASP A 404 14.29 -65.85 66.97
CA ASP A 404 14.03 -67.13 67.66
C ASP A 404 13.17 -68.12 66.82
N ASP A 405 13.88 -69.01 66.10
CA ASP A 405 13.48 -70.30 65.47
C ASP A 405 12.36 -71.12 66.21
#